data_AF-A0A1F6Z2D3-F1
#
_entry.id   AF-A0A1F6Z2D3-F1
#
_cell.length_a   1.000
_cell.length_b   1.000
_cell.length_c   1.000
_cell.angle_alpha   90.00
_cell.angle_beta   90.00
_cell.angle_gamma   90.00
#
_symmetry.space_group_name_H-M   'P 1'
#
loop_
_entity.id
_entity.type
_entity.pdbx_description
1 polymer ?
#
loop_
_entity_poly.entity_id
_entity_poly.type
_entity_poly.pdbx_seq_one_letter_code
_entity_poly.pdbx_strand_id
1 'polypeptide(L)'
;MLKEMIVLQSAGLAGSGVIGDLLAKWEQVGFFSYLLPFMLIFALVFGILVRVKIFKENKMVNGIIALAVALMALQFDFVPLFFSQIFPRVGIALAIILGILIVAGLFMDPDSKAINYFLLGVGVLVIGIVLIQSAGALGWASGTWWEDNWQLVVGGVFLLIIVAVIIGGSKKAGEKGPPYNPIWARNE
;
A
#
# COMPACT_ATOMS: atom_id res chain seq x y z
N MET A 1 9.15 -32.76 -37.18
CA MET A 1 9.57 -33.85 -36.25
C MET A 1 10.69 -33.44 -35.30
N LEU A 2 11.97 -33.38 -35.67
CA LEU A 2 13.04 -32.99 -34.72
C LEU A 2 12.93 -31.54 -34.20
N LYS A 3 12.58 -30.58 -35.07
CA LYS A 3 12.33 -29.19 -34.67
C LYS A 3 11.11 -29.03 -33.76
N GLU A 4 10.07 -29.84 -33.94
CA GLU A 4 8.86 -29.80 -33.10
C GLU A 4 9.12 -30.44 -31.73
N MET A 5 9.91 -31.51 -31.66
CA MET A 5 10.37 -32.08 -30.38
C MET A 5 11.26 -31.13 -29.58
N ILE A 6 12.15 -30.38 -30.26
CA ILE A 6 12.99 -29.36 -29.60
C ILE A 6 12.13 -28.20 -29.10
N VAL A 7 11.11 -27.79 -29.85
CA VAL A 7 10.16 -26.74 -29.41
C VAL A 7 9.36 -27.20 -28.18
N LEU A 8 8.87 -28.45 -28.14
CA LEU A 8 8.17 -28.98 -26.95
C LEU A 8 9.09 -29.13 -25.73
N GLN A 9 10.36 -29.51 -25.90
CA GLN A 9 11.31 -29.57 -24.78
C GLN A 9 11.76 -28.18 -24.31
N SER A 10 11.87 -27.21 -25.22
CA SER A 10 12.15 -25.82 -24.87
C SER A 10 10.94 -25.13 -24.21
N ALA A 11 9.72 -25.53 -24.55
CA ALA A 11 8.50 -25.06 -23.89
C ALA A 11 8.37 -25.60 -22.45
N GLY A 12 8.83 -26.83 -22.20
CA GLY A 12 8.93 -27.39 -20.83
C GLY A 12 10.10 -26.83 -20.00
N LEU A 13 11.11 -26.24 -20.65
CA LEU A 13 12.22 -25.54 -19.97
C LEU A 13 11.93 -24.04 -19.75
N ALA A 14 10.99 -23.46 -20.51
CA ALA A 14 10.60 -22.05 -20.43
C ALA A 14 9.27 -21.81 -19.68
N GLY A 15 8.52 -22.85 -19.33
CA GLY A 15 7.24 -22.75 -18.62
C GLY A 15 7.29 -23.42 -17.25
N SER A 16 7.34 -22.61 -16.19
CA SER A 16 7.25 -22.98 -14.76
C SER A 16 8.11 -24.18 -14.33
N GLY A 17 9.36 -23.92 -13.87
CA GLY A 17 10.14 -24.96 -13.16
C GLY A 17 9.39 -25.56 -11.97
N VAL A 18 9.92 -26.62 -11.34
CA VAL A 18 9.30 -27.42 -10.25
C VAL A 18 8.55 -26.59 -9.20
N ILE A 19 9.04 -25.39 -8.86
CA ILE A 19 8.40 -24.45 -7.94
C ILE A 19 7.08 -23.91 -8.50
N GLY A 20 7.05 -23.50 -9.77
CA GLY A 20 5.83 -23.01 -10.42
C GLY A 20 4.76 -24.09 -10.50
N ASP A 21 5.14 -25.34 -10.81
CA ASP A 21 4.20 -26.48 -10.77
C ASP A 21 3.64 -26.73 -9.37
N LEU A 22 4.47 -26.60 -8.33
CA LEU A 22 4.03 -26.73 -6.94
C LEU A 22 3.06 -25.61 -6.55
N LEU A 23 3.38 -24.36 -6.91
CA LEU A 23 2.53 -23.20 -6.63
C LEU A 23 1.19 -23.31 -7.37
N ALA A 24 1.19 -23.76 -8.63
CA ALA A 24 -0.03 -24.00 -9.39
C ALA A 24 -0.90 -25.08 -8.72
N LYS A 25 -0.31 -26.15 -8.19
CA LYS A 25 -1.06 -27.16 -7.42
C LYS A 25 -1.66 -26.58 -6.14
N TRP A 26 -0.91 -25.74 -5.42
CA TRP A 26 -1.40 -25.08 -4.21
C TRP A 26 -2.55 -24.12 -4.49
N GLU A 27 -2.45 -23.37 -5.59
CA GLU A 27 -3.54 -22.53 -6.08
C GLU A 27 -4.79 -23.36 -6.41
N GLN A 28 -4.64 -24.47 -7.14
CA GLN A 28 -5.74 -25.36 -7.51
C GLN A 28 -6.48 -25.95 -6.31
N VAL A 29 -5.77 -26.30 -5.23
CA VAL A 29 -6.41 -26.79 -3.99
C VAL A 29 -6.91 -25.66 -3.09
N GLY A 30 -6.81 -24.40 -3.52
CA GLY A 30 -7.31 -23.24 -2.81
C GLY A 30 -6.44 -22.80 -1.63
N PHE A 31 -5.16 -23.18 -1.58
CA PHE A 31 -4.24 -22.79 -0.50
C PHE A 31 -4.18 -21.26 -0.32
N PHE A 32 -4.03 -20.53 -1.42
CA PHE A 32 -3.95 -19.06 -1.38
C PHE A 32 -5.31 -18.39 -1.15
N SER A 33 -6.39 -19.04 -1.57
CA SER A 33 -7.76 -18.52 -1.43
C SER A 33 -8.33 -18.77 -0.03
N TYR A 34 -7.94 -19.83 0.67
CA TYR A 34 -8.53 -20.18 1.97
C TYR A 34 -7.52 -20.21 3.10
N LEU A 35 -6.39 -20.90 2.94
CA LEU A 35 -5.44 -21.08 4.04
C LEU A 35 -4.74 -19.77 4.40
N LEU A 36 -4.31 -18.99 3.41
CA LEU A 36 -3.66 -17.70 3.68
C LEU A 36 -4.61 -16.71 4.39
N PRO A 37 -5.83 -16.45 3.90
CA PRO A 37 -6.78 -15.58 4.62
C PRO A 37 -7.09 -16.09 6.03
N PHE A 38 -7.27 -17.40 6.20
CA PHE A 38 -7.46 -18.01 7.52
C PHE A 38 -6.32 -17.70 8.48
N MET A 39 -5.07 -17.93 8.06
CA MET A 39 -3.90 -17.69 8.91
C MET A 39 -3.79 -16.22 9.30
N LEU A 40 -4.10 -15.32 8.37
CA LEU A 40 -4.06 -13.87 8.63
C LEU A 40 -5.14 -13.45 9.63
N ILE A 41 -6.38 -13.91 9.46
CA ILE A 41 -7.48 -13.60 10.38
C ILE A 41 -7.18 -14.20 11.75
N PHE A 42 -6.73 -15.46 11.81
CA PHE A 42 -6.33 -16.12 13.04
C PHE A 42 -5.25 -15.32 13.77
N ALA A 43 -4.15 -14.96 13.09
CA ALA A 43 -3.04 -14.23 13.67
C ALA A 43 -3.46 -12.83 14.17
N LEU A 44 -4.27 -12.12 13.39
CA LEU A 44 -4.78 -10.80 13.74
C LEU A 44 -5.67 -10.88 14.99
N VAL A 45 -6.68 -11.76 14.99
CA VAL A 45 -7.62 -11.91 16.11
C VAL A 45 -6.89 -12.40 17.35
N PHE A 46 -6.01 -13.41 17.22
CA PHE A 46 -5.21 -13.91 18.33
C PHE A 46 -4.30 -12.81 18.92
N GLY A 47 -3.61 -12.06 18.07
CA GLY A 47 -2.74 -10.95 18.47
C GLY A 47 -3.52 -9.86 19.21
N ILE A 48 -4.70 -9.50 18.72
CA ILE A 48 -5.60 -8.53 19.39
C ILE A 48 -6.03 -9.06 20.75
N LEU A 49 -6.53 -10.31 20.84
CA LEU A 49 -6.99 -10.88 22.11
C LEU A 49 -5.89 -10.95 23.17
N VAL A 50 -4.66 -11.31 22.77
CA VAL A 50 -3.49 -11.31 23.65
C VAL A 50 -3.12 -9.89 24.08
N ARG A 51 -3.19 -8.90 23.17
CA ARG A 51 -2.83 -7.51 23.47
C ARG A 51 -3.84 -6.82 24.38
N VAL A 52 -5.13 -7.05 24.16
CA VAL A 52 -6.23 -6.44 24.92
C VAL A 52 -6.45 -7.13 26.28
N LYS A 53 -5.94 -8.35 26.45
CA LYS A 53 -6.04 -9.13 27.71
C LYS A 53 -7.49 -9.34 28.19
N ILE A 54 -8.44 -9.46 27.25
CA ILE A 54 -9.87 -9.71 27.57
C ILE A 54 -10.02 -10.95 28.45
N PHE A 55 -9.28 -12.02 28.12
CA PHE A 55 -9.25 -13.27 28.87
C PHE A 55 -7.99 -13.40 29.74
N LYS A 56 -7.49 -12.25 30.24
CA LYS A 56 -6.22 -12.16 30.99
C LYS A 56 -5.07 -12.79 30.20
N GLU A 57 -4.30 -13.69 30.82
CA GLU A 57 -3.14 -14.34 30.21
C GLU A 57 -3.45 -15.76 29.69
N ASN A 58 -4.73 -16.12 29.55
CA ASN A 58 -5.11 -17.44 29.03
C ASN A 58 -4.96 -17.51 27.50
N LYS A 59 -3.73 -17.77 27.06
CA LYS A 59 -3.37 -17.90 25.63
C LYS A 59 -4.14 -19.04 24.94
N MET A 60 -4.49 -20.10 25.66
CA MET A 60 -5.24 -21.22 25.09
C MET A 60 -6.64 -20.78 24.67
N VAL A 61 -7.36 -20.07 25.55
CA VAL A 61 -8.70 -19.53 25.25
C VAL A 61 -8.63 -18.54 24.09
N ASN A 62 -7.66 -17.62 24.11
CA ASN A 62 -7.46 -16.69 22.99
C ASN A 62 -7.24 -17.43 21.66
N GLY A 63 -6.48 -18.52 21.67
CA GLY A 63 -6.22 -19.35 20.50
C GLY A 63 -7.48 -20.03 19.97
N ILE A 64 -8.28 -20.63 20.86
CA ILE A 64 -9.54 -21.30 20.48
C ILE A 64 -10.52 -20.28 19.88
N ILE A 65 -10.66 -19.10 20.49
CA ILE A 65 -11.56 -18.05 20.00
C ILE A 65 -11.07 -17.54 18.63
N ALA A 66 -9.77 -17.25 18.49
CA ALA A 66 -9.22 -16.79 17.22
C ALA A 66 -9.40 -17.83 16.11
N LEU A 67 -9.23 -19.13 16.44
CA LEU A 67 -9.45 -20.23 15.50
C LEU A 67 -10.91 -20.30 15.06
N ALA A 68 -11.85 -20.26 16.02
CA ALA A 68 -13.28 -20.27 15.73
C ALA A 68 -13.68 -19.08 14.84
N VAL A 69 -13.21 -17.87 15.18
CA VAL A 69 -13.48 -16.66 14.38
C VAL A 69 -12.91 -16.78 12.97
N ALA A 70 -11.66 -17.25 12.82
CA ALA A 70 -11.05 -17.40 11.51
C ALA A 70 -11.78 -18.45 10.65
N LEU A 71 -12.18 -19.59 11.21
CA LEU A 71 -12.97 -20.60 10.50
C LEU A 71 -14.37 -20.10 10.13
N MET A 72 -15.05 -19.38 11.02
CA MET A 72 -16.36 -18.79 10.73
C MET A 72 -16.26 -17.71 9.65
N ALA A 73 -15.20 -16.90 9.66
CA ALA A 73 -14.98 -15.87 8.65
C ALA A 73 -14.79 -16.47 7.25
N LEU A 74 -14.14 -17.63 7.14
CA LEU A 74 -13.97 -18.32 5.85
C LEU A 74 -15.27 -18.83 5.24
N GLN A 75 -16.35 -19.00 6.00
CA GLN A 75 -17.63 -19.46 5.45
C GLN A 75 -18.26 -18.45 4.48
N PHE A 76 -17.88 -17.17 4.60
CA PHE A 76 -18.31 -16.13 3.67
C PHE A 76 -17.27 -16.00 2.55
N ASP A 77 -17.64 -16.35 1.32
CA ASP A 77 -16.79 -16.20 0.13
C ASP A 77 -16.25 -14.77 -0.06
N PHE A 78 -16.96 -13.79 0.48
CA PHE A 78 -16.55 -12.40 0.53
C PHE A 78 -15.20 -12.18 1.20
N VAL A 79 -14.89 -12.93 2.26
CA VAL A 79 -13.66 -12.76 3.04
C VAL A 79 -12.43 -13.24 2.23
N PRO A 80 -12.37 -14.48 1.72
CA PRO A 80 -11.37 -14.89 0.73
C PRO A 80 -11.18 -13.91 -0.41
N LEU A 81 -12.29 -13.44 -1.01
CA LEU A 81 -12.26 -12.52 -2.15
C LEU A 81 -11.70 -11.14 -1.78
N PHE A 82 -12.05 -10.62 -0.60
CA PHE A 82 -11.46 -9.38 -0.11
C PHE A 82 -9.95 -9.50 0.08
N PHE A 83 -9.50 -10.58 0.70
CA PHE A 83 -8.08 -10.82 0.94
C PHE A 83 -7.30 -11.04 -0.38
N SER A 84 -7.88 -11.75 -1.35
CA SER A 84 -7.26 -11.94 -2.67
C SER A 84 -7.15 -10.66 -3.48
N GLN A 85 -7.95 -9.63 -3.18
CA GLN A 85 -7.86 -8.32 -3.82
C GLN A 85 -6.94 -7.36 -3.07
N ILE A 86 -7.05 -7.28 -1.74
CA ILE A 86 -6.30 -6.29 -0.95
C ILE A 86 -4.81 -6.63 -0.86
N PHE A 87 -4.43 -7.90 -0.71
CA PHE A 87 -3.03 -8.28 -0.51
C PHE A 87 -2.16 -8.03 -1.75
N PRO A 88 -2.57 -8.43 -2.96
CA PRO A 88 -1.82 -8.07 -4.16
C PRO A 88 -1.64 -6.55 -4.31
N ARG A 89 -2.69 -5.77 -4.03
CA ARG A 89 -2.65 -4.30 -4.13
C ARG A 89 -1.76 -3.67 -3.07
N VAL A 90 -1.79 -4.16 -1.83
CA VAL A 90 -0.85 -3.76 -0.77
C VAL A 90 0.58 -4.12 -1.17
N GLY A 91 0.82 -5.29 -1.76
CA GLY A 91 2.13 -5.68 -2.28
C GLY A 91 2.66 -4.68 -3.32
N ILE A 92 1.82 -4.31 -4.28
CA ILE A 92 2.14 -3.28 -5.29
C ILE A 92 2.42 -1.92 -4.61
N ALA A 93 1.59 -1.50 -3.66
CA ALA A 93 1.79 -0.25 -2.92
C ALA A 93 3.10 -0.23 -2.13
N LEU A 94 3.44 -1.33 -1.45
CA LEU A 94 4.71 -1.46 -0.73
C LEU A 94 5.90 -1.40 -1.68
N ALA A 95 5.81 -2.01 -2.87
CA ALA A 95 6.83 -1.90 -3.89
C ALA A 95 7.00 -0.46 -4.41
N ILE A 96 5.89 0.27 -4.61
CA ILE A 96 5.90 1.70 -4.98
C ILE A 96 6.56 2.53 -3.87
N ILE A 97 6.13 2.36 -2.62
CA ILE A 97 6.71 3.08 -1.47
C ILE A 97 8.21 2.80 -1.37
N LEU A 98 8.62 1.54 -1.51
CA LEU A 98 10.02 1.15 -1.49
C LEU A 98 10.80 1.84 -2.62
N GLY A 99 10.27 1.87 -3.85
CA GLY A 99 10.87 2.59 -4.97
C GLY A 99 11.04 4.08 -4.70
N ILE A 100 10.02 4.73 -4.12
CA ILE A 100 10.08 6.14 -3.73
C ILE A 100 11.12 6.36 -2.63
N LEU A 101 11.17 5.48 -1.62
CA LEU A 101 12.16 5.58 -0.53
C LEU A 101 13.58 5.41 -1.04
N ILE A 102 13.83 4.52 -2.01
CA ILE A 102 15.15 4.36 -2.63
C ILE A 102 15.54 5.66 -3.35
N VAL A 103 14.67 6.22 -4.18
CA VAL A 103 14.97 7.47 -4.90
C VAL A 103 15.14 8.64 -3.93
N ALA A 104 14.25 8.79 -2.96
CA ALA A 104 14.33 9.84 -1.95
C ALA A 104 15.62 9.71 -1.13
N GLY A 105 15.98 8.52 -0.68
CA GLY A 105 17.21 8.28 0.08
C GLY A 105 18.49 8.49 -0.72
N LEU A 106 18.46 8.36 -2.05
CA LEU A 106 19.62 8.62 -2.91
C LEU A 106 19.84 10.11 -3.18
N PHE A 107 18.78 10.92 -3.21
CA PHE A 107 18.84 12.32 -3.66
C PHE A 107 18.45 13.35 -2.59
N MET A 108 17.95 12.92 -1.43
CA MET A 108 17.42 13.81 -0.40
C MET A 108 17.97 13.46 0.98
N ASP A 109 18.20 14.49 1.80
CA ASP A 109 18.62 14.32 3.19
C ASP A 109 17.48 13.74 4.04
N PRO A 110 17.65 12.54 4.66
CA PRO A 110 16.61 11.88 5.45
C PRO A 110 16.17 12.69 6.69
N ASP A 111 17.07 13.53 7.22
CA ASP A 111 16.81 14.33 8.41
C ASP A 111 16.00 15.60 8.11
N SER A 112 15.73 15.90 6.83
CA SER A 112 14.91 17.03 6.46
C SER A 112 13.45 16.78 6.82
N LYS A 113 12.89 17.64 7.69
CA LYS A 113 11.46 17.60 8.06
C LYS A 113 10.56 17.64 6.83
N ALA A 114 10.92 18.39 5.79
CA ALA A 114 10.15 18.49 4.56
C ALA A 114 10.06 17.15 3.81
N ILE A 115 11.15 16.38 3.79
CA ILE A 115 11.23 15.07 3.12
C ILE A 115 10.39 14.06 3.92
N ASN A 116 10.48 14.09 5.25
CA ASN A 116 9.67 13.24 6.11
C ASN A 116 8.17 13.51 5.95
N TYR A 117 7.75 14.78 5.89
CA TYR A 117 6.35 15.12 5.60
C TYR A 117 5.91 14.71 4.19
N PHE A 118 6.78 14.87 3.19
CA PHE A 118 6.49 14.42 1.84
C PHE A 118 6.31 12.90 1.77
N LEU A 119 7.24 12.13 2.35
CA LEU A 119 7.18 10.67 2.41
C LEU A 119 5.94 10.18 3.18
N LEU A 120 5.60 10.83 4.29
CA LEU A 120 4.36 10.53 5.02
C LEU A 120 3.13 10.81 4.16
N GLY A 121 3.07 11.95 3.48
CA GLY A 121 1.98 12.32 2.59
C GLY A 121 1.80 11.32 1.44
N VAL A 122 2.91 10.92 0.81
CA VAL A 122 2.92 9.88 -0.22
C VAL A 122 2.46 8.54 0.33
N GLY A 123 2.96 8.12 1.49
CA GLY A 123 2.55 6.86 2.13
C GLY A 123 1.06 6.81 2.42
N VAL A 124 0.52 7.88 3.02
CA VAL A 124 -0.93 8.03 3.27
C VAL A 124 -1.72 7.99 1.97
N LEU A 125 -1.27 8.69 0.93
CA LEU A 125 -1.93 8.72 -0.37
C LEU A 125 -1.95 7.35 -1.04
N VAL A 126 -0.82 6.64 -1.07
CA VAL A 126 -0.71 5.30 -1.66
C VAL A 126 -1.61 4.31 -0.91
N ILE A 127 -1.56 4.32 0.43
CA ILE A 127 -2.44 3.46 1.26
C ILE A 127 -3.91 3.81 1.02
N GLY A 128 -4.25 5.09 0.98
CA GLY A 128 -5.61 5.56 0.69
C GLY A 128 -6.13 5.06 -0.66
N ILE A 129 -5.30 5.15 -1.71
CA ILE A 129 -5.64 4.63 -3.05
C ILE A 129 -5.91 3.12 -2.99
N VAL A 130 -5.04 2.34 -2.34
CA VAL A 130 -5.24 0.89 -2.21
C VAL A 130 -6.55 0.58 -1.51
N LEU A 131 -6.83 1.23 -0.38
CA LEU A 131 -8.06 1.00 0.37
C LEU A 131 -9.31 1.34 -0.44
N ILE A 132 -9.31 2.47 -1.15
CA ILE A 132 -10.45 2.90 -1.96
C ILE A 132 -10.67 1.95 -3.14
N GLN A 133 -9.60 1.57 -3.85
CA GLN A 133 -9.72 0.61 -4.95
C GLN A 133 -10.21 -0.75 -4.44
N SER A 134 -9.65 -1.25 -3.33
CA SER A 134 -10.05 -2.53 -2.73
C SER A 134 -11.52 -2.50 -2.30
N ALA A 135 -11.99 -1.38 -1.75
CA ALA A 135 -13.40 -1.15 -1.45
C ALA A 135 -14.28 -1.16 -2.71
N GLY A 136 -13.83 -0.55 -3.80
CA GLY A 136 -14.57 -0.50 -5.07
C GLY A 136 -14.75 -1.84 -5.73
N ALA A 137 -13.70 -2.67 -5.71
CA ALA A 137 -13.75 -4.03 -6.24
C ALA A 137 -14.76 -4.94 -5.53
N LEU A 138 -15.21 -4.55 -4.33
CA LEU A 138 -16.22 -5.25 -3.55
C LEU A 138 -17.64 -4.66 -3.72
N GLY A 139 -17.82 -3.72 -4.66
CA GLY A 139 -19.12 -3.08 -4.91
C GLY A 139 -19.49 -2.00 -3.89
N TRP A 140 -18.53 -1.49 -3.10
CA TRP A 140 -18.81 -0.35 -2.23
C TRP A 140 -18.92 0.93 -3.07
N ALA A 141 -20.06 1.63 -2.98
CA ALA A 141 -20.40 2.76 -3.85
C ALA A 141 -19.34 3.88 -3.94
N SER A 142 -18.55 4.08 -2.87
CA SER A 142 -17.44 5.04 -2.87
C SER A 142 -16.27 4.61 -3.77
N GLY A 143 -16.06 3.31 -3.94
CA GLY A 143 -14.96 2.80 -4.74
C GLY A 143 -15.29 2.72 -6.23
N THR A 144 -16.55 2.49 -6.62
CA THR A 144 -16.98 2.60 -8.03
C THR A 144 -16.90 4.05 -8.52
N TRP A 145 -17.37 5.00 -7.71
CA TRP A 145 -17.18 6.43 -8.01
C TRP A 145 -15.70 6.78 -8.15
N TRP A 146 -14.84 6.25 -7.28
CA TRP A 146 -13.40 6.49 -7.40
C TRP A 146 -12.79 5.84 -8.64
N GLU A 147 -13.18 4.62 -8.98
CA GLU A 147 -12.71 3.91 -10.19
C GLU A 147 -13.07 4.68 -11.46
N ASP A 148 -14.23 5.33 -11.50
CA ASP A 148 -14.64 6.16 -12.63
C ASP A 148 -14.00 7.56 -12.62
N ASN A 149 -13.63 8.08 -11.44
CA ASN A 149 -13.23 9.48 -11.27
C ASN A 149 -11.77 9.70 -10.82
N TRP A 150 -10.95 8.65 -10.66
CA TRP A 150 -9.57 8.78 -10.15
C TRP A 150 -8.70 9.67 -11.07
N GLN A 151 -8.97 9.66 -12.38
CA GLN A 151 -8.28 10.52 -13.35
C GLN A 151 -8.54 12.00 -13.08
N LEU A 152 -9.79 12.35 -12.72
CA LEU A 152 -10.17 13.71 -12.35
C LEU A 152 -9.52 14.12 -11.03
N VAL A 153 -9.40 13.20 -10.07
CA VAL A 153 -8.75 13.48 -8.78
C VAL A 153 -7.25 13.69 -8.94
N VAL A 154 -6.57 12.81 -9.69
CA VAL A 154 -5.14 12.97 -10.01
C VAL A 154 -4.90 14.27 -10.78
N GLY A 155 -5.74 14.56 -11.78
CA GLY A 155 -5.69 15.81 -12.53
C GLY A 155 -5.92 17.03 -11.65
N GLY A 156 -6.89 16.98 -10.74
CA GLY A 156 -7.21 18.05 -9.80
C GLY A 156 -6.11 18.30 -8.77
N VAL A 157 -5.52 17.24 -8.20
CA VAL A 157 -4.38 17.35 -7.29
C VAL A 157 -3.16 17.93 -8.00
N PHE A 158 -2.88 17.49 -9.22
CA PHE A 158 -1.80 18.05 -10.05
C PHE A 158 -2.02 19.55 -10.32
N LEU A 159 -3.25 19.94 -10.66
CA LEU A 159 -3.63 21.35 -10.87
C LEU A 159 -3.48 22.17 -9.59
N LEU A 160 -3.91 21.63 -8.44
CA LEU A 160 -3.75 22.29 -7.13
C LEU A 160 -2.27 22.47 -6.77
N ILE A 161 -1.41 21.49 -7.07
CA ILE A 161 0.04 21.62 -6.87
C ILE A 161 0.59 22.75 -7.75
N ILE A 162 0.22 22.81 -9.04
CA ILE A 162 0.64 23.89 -9.94
C ILE A 162 0.20 25.25 -9.39
N VAL A 163 -1.07 25.40 -9.00
CA VAL A 163 -1.61 26.64 -8.43
C VAL A 163 -0.87 27.02 -7.15
N ALA A 164 -0.62 26.06 -6.26
CA ALA A 164 0.13 26.29 -5.03
C ALA A 164 1.58 26.72 -5.31
N VAL A 165 2.23 26.19 -6.35
CA VAL A 165 3.58 26.61 -6.77
C VAL A 165 3.57 28.02 -7.34
N ILE A 166 2.58 28.40 -8.15
CA ILE A 166 2.43 29.75 -8.71
C ILE A 166 2.19 30.79 -7.60
N ILE A 167 1.32 30.47 -6.63
CA ILE A 167 0.99 31.35 -5.50
C ILE A 167 2.15 31.38 -4.48
N GLY A 168 2.86 30.27 -4.29
CA GLY A 168 4.03 30.18 -3.43
C GLY A 168 5.23 30.95 -4.01
N GLY A 169 5.41 30.90 -5.33
CA GLY A 169 6.46 31.63 -6.04
C GLY A 169 6.27 33.16 -6.02
N SER A 170 5.03 33.64 -5.91
CA SER A 170 4.72 35.08 -5.84
C SER A 170 4.98 35.72 -4.48
N LYS A 171 5.09 34.94 -3.39
CA LYS A 171 5.40 35.48 -2.05
C LYS A 171 6.86 35.90 -1.85
N LYS A 172 7.80 35.49 -2.70
CA LYS A 172 9.23 35.86 -2.59
C LYS A 172 9.61 37.20 -3.24
N ALA A 173 8.68 37.89 -3.91
CA ALA A 173 8.97 39.15 -4.61
C ALA A 173 8.64 40.43 -3.80
N GLY A 174 8.15 40.29 -2.55
CA GLY A 174 7.59 41.41 -1.78
C GLY A 174 8.33 41.79 -0.49
N GLU A 175 9.36 41.07 -0.07
CA GLU A 175 10.18 41.49 1.08
C GLU A 175 11.07 42.66 0.63
N LYS A 176 10.59 43.87 0.91
CA LYS A 176 11.43 45.07 0.94
C LYS A 176 12.63 44.73 1.81
N GLY A 177 13.82 44.67 1.20
CA GLY A 177 15.07 44.48 1.92
C GLY A 177 15.15 45.46 3.10
N PRO A 178 15.91 45.11 4.16
CA PRO A 178 15.98 45.95 5.36
C PRO A 178 16.25 47.40 4.95
N PRO A 179 15.51 48.37 5.53
CA PRO A 179 15.68 49.77 5.17
C PRO A 179 17.16 50.12 5.25
N TYR A 180 17.68 50.72 4.18
CA TYR A 180 19.07 51.17 4.12
C TYR A 180 19.34 52.03 5.36
N ASN A 181 20.09 51.47 6.30
CA ASN A 181 20.51 52.19 7.49
C ASN A 181 21.85 52.83 7.18
N PRO A 182 21.90 54.14 6.89
CA PRO A 182 23.15 54.81 6.59
C PRO A 182 24.09 54.71 7.79
N ILE A 183 25.40 54.72 7.51
CA ILE A 183 26.45 54.40 8.50
C ILE A 183 26.37 55.31 9.73
N TRP A 184 25.81 56.52 9.60
CA TRP A 184 25.63 57.48 10.69
C TRP A 184 24.49 57.16 11.66
N ALA A 185 23.59 56.22 11.35
CA ALA A 185 22.43 55.85 12.17
C ALA A 185 22.59 54.49 12.88
N ARG A 186 23.80 53.92 12.91
CA ARG A 186 24.13 52.75 13.73
C ARG A 186 24.72 53.23 15.06
N ASN A 187 23.83 53.45 16.03
CA ASN A 187 24.04 53.57 17.47
C ASN A 187 25.25 54.39 17.98
N GLU A 188 24.93 55.45 18.72
CA GLU A 188 25.27 55.47 20.15
C GLU A 188 24.47 54.39 20.89
#